data_AF-A0A7S0TQ42-F1
#
_entry.id   AF-A0A7S0TQ42-F1
#
_cell.length_a   1.000
_cell.length_b   1.000
_cell.length_c   1.000
_cell.angle_alpha   90.00
_cell.angle_beta   90.00
_cell.angle_gamma   90.00
#
_symmetry.space_group_name_H-M   'P 1'
#
loop_
_entity.id
_entity.type
_entity.pdbx_description
1 polymer ?
#
loop_
_entity_poly.entity_id
_entity_poly.type
_entity_poly.pdbx_seq_one_letter_code
_entity_poly.pdbx_strand_id
1 'polypeptide(L)'
;VVEFVRRYGEEAAGWRERFEERRLMIGEGVAQARKALGAANLGVDFSAVSDSEALACLDRLVRSAGTLNPPLGLAPFTHGRTIRIGSEYSLGEDGTITLRHDFEAS
;
A
#
# COMPACT_ATOMS: atom_id res chain seq x y z
N VAL A 1 -30.25 11.81 26.70
CA VAL A 1 -30.30 11.96 25.23
C VAL A 1 -29.25 12.95 24.72
N VAL A 2 -29.20 14.19 25.25
CA VAL A 2 -28.21 15.21 24.82
C VAL A 2 -26.75 14.82 25.11
N GLU A 3 -26.44 14.28 26.30
CA GLU A 3 -25.07 13.79 26.61
C GLU A 3 -24.66 12.57 25.78
N PHE A 4 -25.62 11.72 25.41
CA PHE A 4 -25.38 10.56 24.56
C PHE A 4 -25.02 11.02 23.14
N VAL A 5 -25.82 11.92 22.54
CA VAL A 5 -25.50 12.48 21.21
C VAL A 5 -24.15 13.22 21.21
N ARG A 6 -23.81 13.94 22.29
CA ARG A 6 -22.51 14.62 22.40
C ARG A 6 -21.34 13.64 22.45
N ARG A 7 -21.42 12.62 23.30
CA ARG A 7 -20.36 11.60 23.44
C ARG A 7 -20.15 10.80 22.16
N TYR A 8 -21.23 10.37 21.52
CA TYR A 8 -21.14 9.64 20.25
C TYR A 8 -20.72 10.54 19.08
N GLY A 9 -21.05 11.83 19.11
CA GLY A 9 -20.57 12.81 18.14
C GLY A 9 -19.06 13.08 18.25
N GLU A 10 -18.54 13.24 19.47
CA GLU A 10 -17.11 13.38 19.75
C GLU A 10 -16.33 12.11 19.36
N GLU A 11 -16.87 10.92 19.70
CA GLU A 11 -16.29 9.64 19.27
C GLU A 11 -16.29 9.51 17.74
N ALA A 12 -17.39 9.81 17.06
CA ALA A 12 -17.48 9.76 15.59
C ALA A 12 -16.52 10.73 14.90
N ALA A 13 -16.32 11.94 15.45
CA ALA A 13 -15.36 12.90 14.95
C ALA A 13 -13.91 12.36 15.08
N GLY A 14 -13.57 11.80 16.24
CA GLY A 14 -12.25 11.19 16.46
C GLY A 14 -12.00 9.92 15.65
N TRP A 15 -13.04 9.18 15.25
CA TRP A 15 -12.93 8.10 14.27
C TRP A 15 -12.67 8.61 12.85
N ARG A 16 -13.33 9.71 12.46
CA ARG A 16 -13.16 10.30 11.12
C ARG A 16 -11.76 10.87 10.92
N GLU A 17 -11.24 11.59 11.91
CA GLU A 17 -9.88 12.16 11.88
C GLU A 17 -8.82 11.06 11.72
N ARG A 18 -8.90 10.00 12.54
CA ARG A 18 -7.99 8.85 12.43
C ARG A 18 -8.08 8.12 11.09
N PHE A 19 -9.26 8.07 10.48
CA PHE A 19 -9.45 7.46 9.16
C PHE A 19 -8.82 8.32 8.06
N GLU A 20 -8.98 9.65 8.13
CA GLU A 20 -8.37 10.59 7.20
C GLU A 20 -6.83 10.55 7.28
N GLU A 21 -6.27 10.50 8.49
CA GLU A 21 -4.83 10.35 8.73
C GLU A 21 -4.28 9.06 8.11
N ARG A 22 -4.92 7.92 8.36
CA ARG A 22 -4.49 6.63 7.78
C ARG A 22 -4.55 6.65 6.26
N ARG A 23 -5.61 7.24 5.70
CA ARG A 23 -5.78 7.35 4.25
C ARG A 23 -4.67 8.20 3.63
N LEU A 24 -4.27 9.28 4.30
CA LEU A 24 -3.13 10.10 3.88
C LEU A 24 -1.82 9.31 3.93
N MET A 25 -1.52 8.64 5.05
CA MET A 25 -0.30 7.83 5.21
C MET A 25 -0.18 6.74 4.14
N ILE A 26 -1.28 6.02 3.88
CA ILE A 26 -1.33 4.98 2.85
C ILE A 26 -1.13 5.61 1.47
N GLY A 27 -1.79 6.72 1.17
CA GLY A 27 -1.66 7.42 -0.11
C GLY A 27 -0.22 7.88 -0.38
N GLU A 28 0.44 8.45 0.64
CA GLU A 28 1.85 8.85 0.57
C GLU A 28 2.76 7.63 0.40
N GLY A 29 2.53 6.56 1.17
CA GLY A 29 3.29 5.32 1.07
C GLY A 29 3.18 4.67 -0.32
N VAL A 30 1.97 4.64 -0.90
CA VAL A 30 1.75 4.15 -2.27
C VAL A 30 2.50 5.01 -3.28
N ALA A 31 2.45 6.34 -3.16
CA ALA A 31 3.17 7.23 -4.06
C ALA A 31 4.69 7.01 -3.98
N GLN A 32 5.23 6.86 -2.76
CA GLN A 32 6.65 6.62 -2.52
C GLN A 32 7.10 5.26 -3.06
N ALA A 33 6.38 4.18 -2.73
CA ALA A 33 6.68 2.84 -3.21
C ALA A 33 6.57 2.74 -4.75
N ARG A 34 5.54 3.33 -5.36
CA ARG A 34 5.41 3.39 -6.83
C ARG A 34 6.64 4.03 -7.47
N LYS A 35 7.08 5.17 -6.92
CA LYS A 35 8.26 5.88 -7.42
C LYS A 35 9.54 5.06 -7.25
N ALA A 36 9.73 4.44 -6.09
CA ALA A 36 10.90 3.62 -5.81
C ALA A 36 11.00 2.42 -6.77
N LEU A 37 9.88 1.71 -6.97
CA LEU A 37 9.77 0.57 -7.87
C LEU A 37 9.83 0.93 -9.36
N GLY A 38 9.68 2.22 -9.70
CA GLY A 38 9.48 2.67 -11.07
C GLY A 38 8.20 2.11 -11.71
N ALA A 39 7.21 1.74 -10.92
CA ALA A 39 5.96 1.14 -11.38
C ALA A 39 5.08 2.17 -12.10
N ALA A 40 4.35 1.73 -13.14
CA ALA A 40 3.36 2.58 -13.81
C ALA A 40 2.19 2.89 -12.88
N ASN A 41 1.75 1.89 -12.11
CA ASN A 41 0.72 2.05 -11.10
C ASN A 41 0.98 1.12 -9.91
N LEU A 42 0.55 1.53 -8.72
CA LEU A 42 0.60 0.73 -7.49
C LEU A 42 -0.72 0.90 -6.75
N GLY A 43 -1.37 -0.21 -6.42
CA GLY A 43 -2.59 -0.22 -5.63
C GLY A 43 -2.53 -1.24 -4.50
N VAL A 44 -3.47 -1.13 -3.56
CA VAL A 44 -3.67 -2.08 -2.46
C VAL A 44 -5.07 -2.63 -2.57
N ASP A 45 -5.22 -3.95 -2.45
CA ASP A 45 -6.50 -4.61 -2.33
C ASP A 45 -6.97 -4.62 -0.86
N PHE A 46 -7.71 -3.57 -0.47
CA PHE A 46 -8.26 -3.44 0.88
C PHE A 46 -9.38 -4.43 1.19
N SER A 47 -9.85 -5.22 0.22
CA SER A 47 -10.77 -6.33 0.52
C SER A 47 -10.05 -7.52 1.15
N ALA A 48 -8.73 -7.62 0.94
CA ALA A 48 -7.90 -8.74 1.38
C ALA A 48 -6.76 -8.33 2.34
N VAL A 49 -6.40 -7.04 2.40
CA VAL A 49 -5.24 -6.54 3.16
C VAL A 49 -5.66 -5.41 4.10
N SER A 50 -5.27 -5.50 5.36
CA SER A 50 -5.52 -4.42 6.35
C SER A 50 -4.61 -3.21 6.13
N ASP A 51 -5.02 -2.04 6.65
CA ASP A 51 -4.20 -0.81 6.61
C ASP A 51 -2.77 -1.03 7.14
N SER A 52 -2.63 -1.75 8.25
CA SER A 52 -1.32 -2.03 8.87
C SER A 52 -0.45 -2.92 8.00
N GLU A 53 -1.02 -3.94 7.36
CA GLU A 53 -0.29 -4.82 6.46
C GLU A 53 0.11 -4.09 5.18
N ALA A 54 -0.78 -3.24 4.66
CA ALA A 54 -0.50 -2.38 3.52
C ALA A 54 0.68 -1.45 3.81
N LEU A 55 0.67 -0.74 4.95
CA LEU A 55 1.76 0.15 5.35
C LEU A 55 3.09 -0.60 5.52
N ALA A 56 3.08 -1.76 6.17
CA ALA A 56 4.28 -2.59 6.32
C ALA A 56 4.80 -3.11 4.96
N CYS A 57 3.90 -3.49 4.06
CA CYS A 57 4.25 -3.91 2.71
C CYS A 57 4.86 -2.74 1.90
N LEU A 58 4.29 -1.55 1.98
CA LEU A 58 4.79 -0.36 1.30
C LEU A 58 6.21 0.01 1.74
N ASP A 59 6.49 -0.01 3.05
CA ASP A 59 7.85 0.22 3.57
C ASP A 59 8.84 -0.84 3.05
N ARG A 60 8.44 -2.12 3.04
CA ARG A 60 9.25 -3.19 2.45
C ARG A 60 9.53 -2.96 0.97
N LEU A 61 8.53 -2.60 0.17
CA LEU A 61 8.71 -2.32 -1.27
C LEU A 61 9.69 -1.18 -1.51
N VAL A 62 9.63 -0.11 -0.72
CA VAL A 62 10.56 1.02 -0.83
C VAL A 62 11.99 0.56 -0.54
N ARG A 63 12.19 -0.23 0.52
CA ARG A 63 13.52 -0.74 0.91
C ARG A 63 14.08 -1.73 -0.12
N SER A 64 13.21 -2.56 -0.70
CA SER A 64 13.58 -3.63 -1.63
C SER A 64 13.58 -3.18 -3.10
N ALA A 65 13.23 -1.93 -3.41
CA ALA A 65 13.15 -1.44 -4.77
C ALA A 65 14.48 -1.56 -5.54
N GLY A 66 15.62 -1.24 -4.92
CA GLY A 66 16.92 -1.29 -5.59
C GLY A 66 17.04 -0.31 -6.76
N THR A 67 17.80 -0.68 -7.79
CA THR A 67 18.15 0.21 -8.92
C THR A 67 17.97 -0.49 -10.27
N LEU A 68 17.70 0.29 -11.33
CA LEU A 68 17.62 -0.26 -12.70
C LEU A 68 18.98 -0.44 -13.36
N ASN A 69 19.97 0.36 -12.98
CA ASN A 69 21.32 0.30 -13.55
C ASN A 69 22.38 0.57 -12.47
N PRO A 70 23.15 -0.43 -12.02
CA PRO A 70 22.99 -1.86 -12.35
C PRO A 70 21.65 -2.41 -11.85
N PRO A 71 21.09 -3.48 -12.47
CA PRO A 71 19.82 -4.06 -12.06
C PRO A 71 19.96 -4.75 -10.71
N LEU A 72 19.31 -4.20 -9.69
CA LEU A 72 19.31 -4.69 -8.30
C LEU A 72 17.91 -4.53 -7.71
N GLY A 73 17.52 -5.45 -6.82
CA GLY A 73 16.22 -5.40 -6.13
C GLY A 73 15.03 -5.63 -7.06
N LEU A 74 13.89 -5.01 -6.71
CA LEU A 74 12.62 -5.21 -7.41
C LEU A 74 12.44 -4.33 -8.65
N ALA A 75 13.11 -3.19 -8.75
CA ALA A 75 12.93 -2.21 -9.81
C ALA A 75 13.03 -2.81 -11.22
N PRO A 76 13.99 -3.71 -11.55
CA PRO A 76 14.05 -4.35 -12.87
C PRO A 76 12.79 -5.15 -13.24
N PHE A 77 12.07 -5.68 -12.26
CA PHE A 77 10.87 -6.50 -12.46
C PHE A 77 9.59 -5.66 -12.44
N THR A 78 9.59 -4.55 -11.71
CA THR A 78 8.40 -3.70 -11.49
C THR A 78 8.34 -2.48 -12.41
N HIS A 79 9.44 -2.14 -13.11
CA HIS A 79 9.50 -0.94 -13.93
C HIS A 79 8.44 -0.94 -15.03
N GLY A 80 7.63 0.13 -15.08
CA GLY A 80 6.56 0.30 -16.06
C GLY A 80 5.39 -0.68 -15.91
N ARG A 81 5.35 -1.49 -14.85
CA ARG A 81 4.27 -2.46 -14.59
C ARG A 81 3.20 -1.87 -13.66
N THR A 82 2.00 -2.44 -13.74
CA THR A 82 0.94 -2.23 -12.74
C THR A 82 1.15 -3.25 -11.62
N ILE A 83 1.34 -2.78 -10.40
CA ILE A 83 1.55 -3.60 -9.21
C ILE A 83 0.34 -3.46 -8.29
N ARG A 84 -0.07 -4.57 -7.66
CA ARG A 84 -1.12 -4.61 -6.64
C ARG A 84 -0.59 -5.33 -5.40
N ILE A 85 -0.89 -4.83 -4.21
CA ILE A 85 -0.65 -5.52 -2.95
C ILE A 85 -1.91 -6.33 -2.61
N GLY A 86 -1.78 -7.63 -2.39
CA GLY A 86 -2.90 -8.54 -2.09
C GLY A 86 -2.51 -9.67 -1.14
N SER A 87 -3.41 -10.64 -0.96
CA SER A 87 -3.21 -11.82 -0.09
C SER A 87 -2.38 -12.94 -0.72
N GLU A 88 -2.27 -12.96 -2.05
CA GLU A 88 -1.57 -14.00 -2.81
C GLU A 88 -0.80 -13.40 -3.99
N TYR A 89 0.27 -14.09 -4.40
CA TYR A 89 0.99 -13.74 -5.61
C TYR A 89 0.19 -14.18 -6.85
N SER A 90 -0.01 -13.28 -7.80
CA SER A 90 -0.66 -13.59 -9.09
C SER A 90 -0.20 -12.67 -10.20
N LEU A 91 -0.31 -13.14 -11.44
CA LEU A 91 -0.13 -12.34 -12.65
C LEU A 91 -1.45 -12.33 -13.41
N GLY A 92 -2.11 -11.17 -13.47
CA GLY A 92 -3.33 -10.98 -14.24
C GLY A 92 -3.08 -11.01 -15.73
N GLU A 93 -4.12 -11.35 -16.51
CA GLU A 93 -4.07 -11.35 -17.98
C GLU A 93 -3.81 -9.94 -18.57
N ASP A 94 -4.15 -8.90 -17.80
CA ASP A 94 -3.86 -7.49 -18.08
C ASP A 94 -2.39 -7.10 -17.80
N GLY A 95 -1.58 -8.04 -17.33
CA GLY A 95 -0.19 -7.81 -16.93
C GLY A 95 -0.05 -7.16 -15.55
N THR A 96 -1.12 -7.07 -14.76
CA THR A 96 -1.05 -6.63 -13.35
C THR A 96 -0.37 -7.70 -12.50
N ILE A 97 0.68 -7.32 -11.78
CA ILE A 97 1.37 -8.20 -10.84
C ILE A 97 0.81 -7.96 -9.44
N THR A 98 0.19 -8.98 -8.84
CA THR A 98 -0.18 -8.94 -7.43
C THR A 98 0.95 -9.51 -6.59
N LEU A 99 1.46 -8.72 -5.66
CA LEU A 99 2.44 -9.11 -4.65
C LEU A 99 1.72 -9.41 -3.34
N ARG A 100 2.16 -10.47 -2.66
CA ARG A 100 1.66 -10.82 -1.34
C ARG A 100 2.06 -9.75 -0.33
N HIS A 101 1.16 -9.31 0.55
CA HIS A 101 1.42 -8.22 1.49
C HIS A 101 2.57 -8.51 2.48
N ASP A 102 2.86 -9.78 2.73
CA ASP A 102 3.89 -10.32 3.62
C ASP A 102 5.13 -10.84 2.87
N PHE A 103 5.31 -10.48 1.60
CA PHE A 103 6.48 -10.91 0.85
C PHE A 103 7.80 -10.56 1.58
N GLU A 104 8.78 -11.44 1.44
CA GLU A 104 10.14 -11.21 1.91
C GLU A 104 11.06 -11.02 0.72
N ALA A 105 11.77 -9.88 0.68
CA ALA A 105 12.86 -9.69 -0.26
C ALA A 105 14.09 -10.45 0.25
N SER A 106 14.47 -11.52 -0.46
CA SER A 106 15.67 -12.31 -0.20
C SER A 106 16.96 -11.54 -0.51
#